data_AF-A0A4R4A602-F1
#
_entry.id   AF-A0A4R4A602-F1
#
_cell.length_a   1.000
_cell.length_b   1.000
_cell.length_c   1.000
_cell.angle_alpha   90.00
_cell.angle_beta   90.00
_cell.angle_gamma   90.00
#
_symmetry.space_group_name_H-M   'P 1'
#
loop_
_entity.id
_entity.type
_entity.pdbx_description
1 polymer ?
#
loop_
_entity_poly.entity_id
_entity_poly.type
_entity_poly.pdbx_seq_one_letter_code
_entity_poly.pdbx_strand_id
1 'polypeptide(L)'
;MSRSRHLRLLVIAACCCAPVRAEVYRCEDETGVRYQQSPCERGEHARRIETEPVDRTEAAASEARAARIRAQLEQERARDRAEAEERRARKLEERRVEAEERRAAAAERRAEIEAARPTAPPAIYLTPPPHRPPPWVRPPHPRPEPPEPEPETKPGFRLTPHPG
;
A
#
# COMPACT_ATOMS: atom_id res chain seq x y z
N MET A 1 11.11 -32.94 -57.79
CA MET A 1 9.98 -32.22 -57.13
C MET A 1 10.41 -31.01 -56.27
N SER A 2 11.62 -30.44 -56.43
CA SER A 2 12.12 -29.37 -55.54
C SER A 2 11.77 -27.93 -55.97
N ARG A 3 11.49 -27.69 -57.26
CA ARG A 3 11.27 -26.34 -57.81
C ARG A 3 9.93 -25.69 -57.37
N SER A 4 8.91 -26.50 -57.08
CA SER A 4 7.59 -26.00 -56.66
C SER A 4 7.56 -25.45 -55.23
N ARG A 5 8.41 -25.98 -54.33
CA ARG A 5 8.47 -25.55 -52.92
C ARG A 5 9.13 -24.18 -52.77
N HIS A 6 10.17 -23.91 -53.55
CA HIS A 6 10.86 -22.60 -53.54
C HIS A 6 9.98 -21.50 -54.14
N LEU A 7 9.19 -21.81 -55.18
CA LEU A 7 8.23 -20.87 -55.76
C LEU A 7 7.13 -20.47 -54.77
N ARG A 8 6.60 -21.43 -54.00
CA ARG A 8 5.59 -21.14 -52.96
C ARG A 8 6.16 -20.29 -51.81
N LEU A 9 7.40 -20.53 -51.39
CA LEU A 9 8.06 -19.74 -50.35
C LEU A 9 8.35 -18.31 -50.80
N LEU A 10 8.75 -18.11 -52.06
CA LEU A 10 8.98 -16.77 -52.62
C LEU A 10 7.69 -15.94 -52.73
N VAL A 11 6.56 -16.55 -53.08
CA VAL A 11 5.26 -15.85 -53.15
C VAL A 11 4.77 -15.43 -51.76
N ILE A 12 4.96 -16.27 -50.73
CA ILE A 12 4.58 -15.94 -49.35
C ILE A 12 5.47 -14.82 -48.80
N ALA A 13 6.79 -14.89 -49.03
CA ALA A 13 7.72 -13.85 -48.61
C ALA A 13 7.45 -12.50 -49.30
N ALA A 14 7.05 -12.50 -50.57
CA ALA A 14 6.65 -11.29 -51.28
C ALA A 14 5.35 -10.65 -50.72
N CYS A 15 4.43 -11.46 -50.19
CA CYS A 15 3.17 -10.98 -49.64
C CYS A 15 3.34 -10.32 -48.24
N CYS A 16 4.38 -10.69 -47.49
CA CYS A 16 4.69 -10.11 -46.17
C CYS A 16 5.41 -8.76 -46.22
N CYS A 17 5.88 -8.33 -47.40
CA CYS A 17 6.62 -7.07 -47.58
C CYS A 17 5.77 -5.96 -48.21
N ALA A 18 4.46 -6.15 -48.38
CA ALA A 18 3.60 -5.09 -48.88
C ALA A 18 3.47 -4.00 -47.80
N PRO A 19 3.82 -2.73 -48.11
CA PRO A 19 3.65 -1.64 -47.16
C PRO A 19 2.14 -1.49 -46.89
N VAL A 20 1.71 -1.80 -45.68
CA VAL A 20 0.36 -1.48 -45.20
C VAL A 20 0.28 0.05 -45.12
N ARG A 21 -0.22 0.67 -46.20
CA ARG A 21 -0.66 2.05 -46.16
C ARG A 21 -1.98 2.06 -45.41
N ALA A 22 -1.94 2.46 -44.13
CA ALA A 22 -3.15 2.71 -43.35
C ALA A 22 -3.78 4.00 -43.88
N GLU A 23 -4.81 3.87 -44.70
CA GLU A 23 -5.61 5.00 -45.19
C GLU A 23 -6.71 5.29 -44.17
N VAL A 24 -6.79 6.52 -43.66
CA VAL A 24 -7.84 6.95 -42.73
C VAL A 24 -8.72 7.99 -43.42
N TYR A 25 -10.00 7.66 -43.59
CA TYR A 25 -11.02 8.53 -44.17
C TYR A 25 -11.68 9.36 -43.08
N ARG A 26 -11.77 10.66 -43.31
CA ARG A 26 -12.60 11.57 -42.50
C ARG A 26 -13.98 11.62 -43.12
N CYS A 27 -14.96 11.09 -42.39
CA CYS A 27 -16.38 11.11 -42.77
C CYS A 27 -17.09 12.14 -41.89
N GLU A 28 -17.87 13.03 -42.54
CA GLU A 28 -18.71 14.02 -41.87
C GLU A 28 -20.17 13.65 -42.12
N ASP A 29 -20.92 13.45 -41.03
CA ASP A 29 -22.37 13.18 -41.02
C ASP A 29 -23.10 14.21 -40.12
N GLU A 30 -24.43 14.10 -40.00
CA GLU A 30 -25.24 14.98 -39.13
C GLU A 30 -24.93 14.83 -37.62
N THR A 31 -24.24 13.76 -37.22
CA THR A 31 -23.85 13.47 -35.83
C THR A 31 -22.44 13.95 -35.48
N GLY A 32 -21.60 14.27 -36.46
CA GLY A 32 -20.27 14.84 -36.27
C GLY A 32 -19.21 14.26 -37.21
N VAL A 33 -17.95 14.31 -36.78
CA VAL A 33 -16.79 13.85 -37.55
C VAL A 33 -16.35 12.48 -37.05
N ARG A 34 -16.26 11.48 -37.93
CA ARG A 34 -15.68 10.16 -37.64
C ARG A 34 -14.49 9.86 -38.54
N TYR A 35 -13.47 9.22 -37.98
CA TYR A 35 -12.28 8.78 -38.69
C TYR A 35 -12.31 7.26 -38.81
N GLN A 36 -12.33 6.76 -40.04
CA GLN A 36 -12.55 5.34 -40.34
C GLN A 36 -11.45 4.81 -41.26
N GLN A 37 -11.11 3.52 -41.18
CA GLN A 37 -10.13 2.89 -42.08
C GLN A 37 -10.75 2.41 -43.40
N SER A 38 -12.07 2.48 -43.52
CA SER A 38 -12.85 2.15 -44.72
C SER A 38 -13.45 3.41 -45.34
N PRO A 39 -13.72 3.43 -46.66
CA PRO A 39 -14.39 4.54 -47.32
C PRO A 39 -15.75 4.85 -46.67
N CYS A 40 -16.13 6.14 -46.68
CA CYS A 40 -17.41 6.61 -46.15
C CYS A 40 -18.60 6.02 -46.94
N GLU A 41 -19.76 5.86 -46.29
CA GLU A 41 -20.96 5.36 -46.97
C GLU A 41 -21.52 6.42 -47.95
N ARG A 42 -22.32 5.99 -48.95
CA ARG A 42 -22.83 6.89 -50.01
C ARG A 42 -23.67 8.02 -49.40
N GLY A 43 -23.20 9.25 -49.54
CA GLY A 43 -23.87 10.47 -49.06
C GLY A 43 -22.97 11.37 -48.21
N GLU A 44 -21.82 10.87 -47.76
CA GLU A 44 -20.88 11.61 -46.91
C GLU A 44 -19.72 12.23 -47.71
N HIS A 45 -19.31 13.44 -47.34
CA HIS A 45 -18.16 14.12 -47.94
C HIS A 45 -16.83 13.49 -47.46
N ALA A 46 -16.34 12.47 -48.16
CA ALA A 46 -15.06 11.85 -47.86
C ALA A 46 -13.89 12.74 -48.28
N ARG A 47 -13.13 13.26 -47.30
CA ARG A 47 -11.82 13.91 -47.57
C ARG A 47 -10.70 12.93 -47.20
N ARG A 48 -9.93 12.51 -48.20
CA ARG A 48 -8.74 11.66 -48.02
C ARG A 48 -7.71 12.44 -47.21
N ILE A 49 -7.30 11.90 -46.06
CA ILE A 49 -6.16 12.44 -45.32
C ILE A 49 -4.96 11.60 -45.72
N GLU A 50 -4.09 12.17 -46.54
CA GLU A 50 -2.77 11.59 -46.79
C GLU A 50 -1.88 11.95 -45.58
N THR A 51 -1.72 11.01 -44.66
CA THR A 51 -0.70 11.12 -43.62
C THR A 51 0.65 10.87 -44.27
N GLU A 52 1.48 11.91 -44.36
CA GLU A 52 2.87 11.77 -44.81
C GLU A 52 3.61 10.76 -43.93
N PRO A 53 4.48 9.92 -44.52
CA PRO A 53 5.31 9.02 -43.74
C PRO A 53 6.27 9.85 -42.87
N VAL A 54 6.20 9.65 -41.55
CA VAL A 54 7.05 10.33 -40.58
C VAL A 54 8.53 10.10 -40.94
N ASP A 55 9.30 11.19 -41.03
CA ASP A 55 10.75 11.11 -41.21
C ASP A 55 11.38 10.39 -40.02
N ARG A 56 12.06 9.27 -40.29
CA ARG A 56 12.71 8.44 -39.27
C ARG A 56 13.76 9.22 -38.48
N THR A 57 14.39 10.23 -39.09
CA THR A 57 15.39 11.06 -38.43
C THR A 57 14.74 12.01 -37.42
N GLU A 58 13.58 12.58 -37.75
CA GLU A 58 12.80 13.42 -36.84
C GLU A 58 12.16 12.63 -35.70
N ALA A 59 11.72 11.40 -35.98
CA ALA A 59 11.23 10.47 -34.97
C ALA A 59 12.33 10.14 -33.94
N ALA A 60 13.53 9.75 -34.41
CA ALA A 60 14.67 9.46 -33.54
C ALA A 60 15.11 10.69 -32.72
N ALA A 61 15.12 11.88 -33.32
CA ALA A 61 15.43 13.12 -32.60
C ALA A 61 14.39 13.44 -31.52
N SER A 62 13.12 13.16 -31.79
CA SER A 62 12.02 13.39 -30.85
C SER A 62 12.03 12.38 -29.69
N GLU A 63 12.35 11.12 -29.97
CA GLU A 63 12.58 10.10 -28.94
C GLU A 63 13.77 10.45 -28.05
N ALA A 64 14.88 10.91 -28.63
CA ALA A 64 16.05 11.34 -27.87
C ALA A 64 15.73 12.54 -26.96
N ARG A 65 14.93 13.51 -27.44
CA ARG A 65 14.43 14.63 -26.62
C ARG A 65 13.52 14.14 -25.49
N ALA A 66 12.58 13.25 -25.78
CA ALA A 66 11.70 12.68 -24.77
C ALA A 66 12.47 11.90 -23.70
N ALA A 67 13.49 11.14 -24.09
CA ALA A 67 14.35 10.41 -23.16
C ALA A 67 15.12 11.36 -22.22
N ARG A 68 15.65 12.48 -22.74
CA ARG A 68 16.32 13.51 -21.91
C ARG A 68 15.37 14.14 -20.90
N ILE A 69 14.16 14.48 -21.33
CA ILE A 69 13.13 15.07 -20.46
C ILE A 69 12.76 14.09 -19.34
N ARG A 70 12.58 12.80 -19.67
CA ARG A 70 12.29 11.76 -18.67
C ARG A 70 13.43 11.62 -17.66
N ALA A 71 14.68 11.57 -18.13
CA ALA A 71 15.84 11.50 -17.26
C ALA A 71 15.95 12.70 -16.31
N GLN A 72 15.68 13.90 -16.79
CA GLN A 72 15.63 15.11 -15.94
C GLN A 72 14.53 15.03 -14.88
N LEU A 73 13.33 14.63 -15.27
CA LEU A 73 12.19 14.45 -14.35
C LEU A 73 12.46 13.39 -13.28
N GLU A 74 13.12 12.30 -13.64
CA GLU A 74 13.53 11.27 -12.68
C GLU A 74 14.57 11.79 -11.70
N GLN A 75 15.53 12.57 -12.17
CA GLN A 75 16.55 13.19 -11.34
C GLN A 75 15.95 14.21 -10.35
N GLU A 76 15.04 15.05 -10.80
CA GLU A 76 14.32 16.00 -9.93
C GLU A 76 13.49 15.26 -8.89
N ARG A 77 12.73 14.24 -9.29
CA ARG A 77 11.95 13.42 -8.35
C ARG A 77 12.83 12.73 -7.32
N ALA A 78 14.01 12.26 -7.69
CA ALA A 78 14.95 11.67 -6.75
C ALA A 78 15.47 12.71 -5.74
N ARG A 79 15.78 13.92 -6.21
CA ARG A 79 16.20 15.03 -5.35
C ARG A 79 15.11 15.45 -4.38
N ASP A 80 13.88 15.60 -4.86
CA ASP A 80 12.73 15.97 -4.02
C ASP A 80 12.46 14.93 -2.93
N ARG A 81 12.62 13.65 -3.25
CA ARG A 81 12.51 12.57 -2.26
C ARG A 81 13.59 12.66 -1.20
N ALA A 82 14.84 12.86 -1.60
CA ALA A 82 15.96 13.01 -0.67
C ALA A 82 15.76 14.21 0.27
N GLU A 83 15.36 15.37 -0.28
CA GLU A 83 15.08 16.56 0.52
C GLU A 83 13.88 16.36 1.47
N ALA A 84 12.84 15.66 1.01
CA ALA A 84 11.69 15.34 1.84
C ALA A 84 12.05 14.40 3.00
N GLU A 85 12.94 13.42 2.77
CA GLU A 85 13.45 12.53 3.81
C GLU A 85 14.32 13.29 4.81
N GLU A 86 15.24 14.12 4.35
CA GLU A 86 16.08 14.97 5.22
C GLU A 86 15.23 15.88 6.09
N ARG A 87 14.25 16.56 5.50
CA ARG A 87 13.31 17.42 6.23
C ARG A 87 12.49 16.64 7.27
N ARG A 88 12.09 15.40 6.97
CA ARG A 88 11.40 14.53 7.93
C ARG A 88 12.33 14.12 9.08
N ALA A 89 13.58 13.76 8.77
CA ALA A 89 14.58 13.41 9.78
C ALA A 89 14.85 14.58 10.72
N ARG A 90 15.07 15.77 10.17
CA ARG A 90 15.26 17.00 10.94
C ARG A 90 14.07 17.32 11.83
N LYS A 91 12.84 17.25 11.30
CA LYS A 91 11.62 17.45 12.10
C LYS A 91 11.48 16.42 13.22
N LEU A 92 11.89 15.18 12.98
CA LEU A 92 11.86 14.15 14.01
C LEU A 92 12.85 14.48 15.13
N GLU A 93 14.06 14.90 14.78
CA GLU A 93 15.09 15.33 15.73
C GLU A 93 14.63 16.54 16.54
N GLU A 94 14.11 17.58 15.90
CA GLU A 94 13.54 18.76 16.59
C GLU A 94 12.44 18.35 17.59
N ARG A 95 11.55 17.42 17.22
CA ARG A 95 10.52 16.91 18.14
C ARG A 95 11.09 16.08 19.28
N ARG A 96 12.22 15.39 19.09
CA ARG A 96 12.90 14.65 20.16
C ARG A 96 13.51 15.60 21.17
N VAL A 97 14.20 16.64 20.69
CA VAL A 97 14.77 17.70 21.54
C VAL A 97 13.66 18.39 22.33
N GLU A 98 12.59 18.82 21.65
CA GLU A 98 11.44 19.47 22.31
C GLU A 98 10.79 18.56 23.36
N ALA A 99 10.65 17.26 23.06
CA ALA A 99 10.10 16.29 24.02
C ALA A 99 11.02 16.10 25.24
N GLU A 100 12.32 16.14 25.06
CA GLU A 100 13.31 16.06 26.13
C GLU A 100 13.26 17.32 27.02
N GLU A 101 13.25 18.51 26.42
CA GLU A 101 13.09 19.77 27.13
C GLU A 101 11.79 19.81 27.95
N ARG A 102 10.67 19.37 27.36
CA ARG A 102 9.38 19.27 28.06
C ARG A 102 9.44 18.29 29.22
N ARG A 103 10.16 17.17 29.09
CA ARG A 103 10.36 16.19 30.17
C ARG A 103 11.22 16.76 31.28
N ALA A 104 12.31 17.44 30.95
CA ALA A 104 13.17 18.11 31.91
C ALA A 104 12.38 19.18 32.70
N ALA A 105 11.67 20.07 32.00
CA ALA A 105 10.84 21.09 32.64
C ALA A 105 9.68 20.50 33.49
N ALA A 106 9.13 19.35 33.10
CA ALA A 106 8.14 18.65 33.91
C ALA A 106 8.77 17.99 35.15
N ALA A 107 9.98 17.46 35.05
CA ALA A 107 10.72 16.90 36.17
C ALA A 107 11.11 17.98 37.18
N GLU A 108 11.59 19.14 36.72
CA GLU A 108 11.90 20.30 37.58
C GLU A 108 10.66 20.76 38.35
N ARG A 109 9.52 20.95 37.67
CA ARG A 109 8.26 21.31 38.34
C ARG A 109 7.82 20.28 39.37
N ARG A 110 8.01 18.99 39.11
CA ARG A 110 7.71 17.94 40.09
C ARG A 110 8.63 18.01 41.29
N ALA A 111 9.93 18.25 41.07
CA ALA A 111 10.90 18.41 42.14
C ALA A 111 10.59 19.64 43.01
N GLU A 112 10.17 20.74 42.40
CA GLU A 112 9.74 21.95 43.12
C GLU A 112 8.50 21.69 43.98
N ILE A 113 7.49 21.00 43.44
CA ILE A 113 6.27 20.63 44.18
C ILE A 113 6.61 19.70 45.36
N GLU A 114 7.48 18.71 45.17
CA GLU A 114 7.89 17.80 46.24
C GLU A 114 8.73 18.52 47.30
N ALA A 115 9.60 19.45 46.90
CA ALA A 115 10.39 20.27 47.84
C ALA A 115 9.50 21.24 48.64
N ALA A 116 8.45 21.78 48.02
CA ALA A 116 7.47 22.64 48.68
C ALA A 116 6.43 21.84 49.51
N ARG A 117 6.43 20.51 49.42
CA ARG A 117 5.48 19.67 50.13
C ARG A 117 5.77 19.74 51.63
N PRO A 118 4.84 20.22 52.47
CA PRO A 118 5.05 20.23 53.90
C PRO A 118 5.14 18.78 54.39
N THR A 119 6.25 18.44 55.05
CA THR A 119 6.46 17.15 55.72
C THR A 119 5.56 17.09 56.96
N ALA A 120 4.27 16.91 56.76
CA ALA A 120 3.36 16.59 57.86
C ALA A 120 3.81 15.24 58.45
N PRO A 121 3.93 15.11 59.79
CA PRO A 121 4.21 13.82 60.40
C PRO A 121 3.16 12.80 59.95
N PRO A 122 3.53 11.53 59.72
CA PRO A 122 2.56 10.51 59.33
C PRO A 122 1.44 10.52 60.36
N ALA A 123 0.21 10.74 59.91
CA ALA A 123 -0.96 10.61 60.76
C ALA A 123 -0.96 9.19 61.31
N ILE A 124 -0.74 9.04 62.62
CA ILE A 124 -0.86 7.77 63.31
C ILE A 124 -2.36 7.45 63.32
N TYR A 125 -2.81 6.77 62.27
CA TYR A 125 -4.12 6.14 62.29
C TYR A 125 -4.03 5.02 63.32
N LEU A 126 -4.59 5.26 64.51
CA LEU A 126 -4.87 4.21 65.47
C LEU A 126 -5.81 3.22 64.79
N THR A 127 -5.25 2.13 64.28
CA THR A 127 -6.03 1.02 63.74
C THR A 127 -7.05 0.61 64.79
N PRO A 128 -8.36 0.60 64.49
CA PRO A 128 -9.37 0.14 65.44
C PRO A 128 -9.00 -1.28 65.91
N PRO A 129 -9.11 -1.59 67.22
CA PRO A 129 -8.78 -2.91 67.71
C PRO A 129 -9.65 -3.96 66.99
N PRO A 130 -9.10 -5.13 66.63
CA PRO A 130 -9.85 -6.17 65.95
C PRO A 130 -11.04 -6.60 66.82
N HIS A 131 -12.23 -6.59 66.23
CA HIS A 131 -13.46 -7.04 66.89
C HIS A 131 -13.34 -8.54 67.18
N ARG A 132 -13.03 -8.92 68.42
CA ARG A 132 -13.12 -10.33 68.84
C ARG A 132 -14.60 -10.69 68.96
N PRO A 133 -15.07 -11.74 68.26
CA PRO A 133 -16.41 -12.25 68.50
C PRO A 133 -16.50 -12.77 69.94
N PRO A 134 -17.67 -12.65 70.59
CA PRO A 134 -17.84 -13.13 71.96
C PRO A 134 -17.69 -14.65 72.04
N PRO A 135 -17.27 -15.20 73.21
CA PRO A 135 -16.79 -16.58 73.34
C PRO A 135 -17.86 -17.67 73.12
N TRP A 136 -19.13 -17.29 73.00
CA TRP A 136 -20.26 -18.20 72.75
C TRP A 136 -20.63 -18.35 71.26
N VAL A 137 -19.93 -17.69 70.34
CA VAL A 137 -20.13 -17.91 68.90
C VAL A 137 -19.45 -19.22 68.51
N ARG A 138 -20.24 -20.29 68.34
CA ARG A 138 -19.74 -21.55 67.78
C ARG A 138 -19.18 -21.29 66.37
N PRO A 139 -17.99 -21.81 66.04
CA PRO A 139 -17.51 -21.79 64.66
C PRO A 139 -18.55 -22.43 63.73
N PRO A 140 -18.74 -21.91 62.51
CA PRO A 140 -19.60 -22.56 61.53
C PRO A 140 -19.11 -23.99 61.28
N HIS A 141 -20.04 -24.94 61.21
CA HIS A 141 -19.70 -26.34 60.92
C HIS A 141 -18.95 -26.44 59.58
N PRO A 142 -17.91 -27.29 59.48
CA PRO A 142 -17.22 -27.50 58.22
C PRO A 142 -18.21 -27.95 57.16
N ARG A 143 -18.23 -27.26 56.02
CA ARG A 143 -19.03 -27.68 54.87
C ARG A 143 -18.48 -29.03 54.39
N PRO A 144 -19.34 -29.99 54.01
CA PRO A 144 -18.88 -31.20 53.35
C PRO A 144 -18.12 -30.82 52.07
N GLU A 145 -16.97 -31.44 51.86
CA GLU A 145 -16.16 -31.24 50.66
C GLU A 145 -16.95 -31.69 49.42
N PRO A 146 -16.87 -30.95 48.31
CA PRO A 146 -17.48 -31.38 47.05
C PRO A 146 -16.89 -32.72 46.60
N PRO A 147 -17.70 -33.63 46.00
CA PRO A 147 -17.17 -34.86 45.45
C PRO A 147 -16.14 -34.56 44.35
N GLU A 148 -15.06 -35.33 44.35
CA GLU A 148 -13.95 -35.20 43.40
C GLU A 148 -14.48 -35.44 41.97
N PRO A 149 -14.13 -34.59 40.99
CA PRO A 149 -14.60 -34.75 39.62
C PRO A 149 -14.00 -36.02 39.00
N GLU A 150 -14.86 -36.85 38.40
CA GLU A 150 -14.44 -38.04 37.66
C GLU A 150 -13.45 -37.66 36.53
N PRO A 151 -12.42 -38.48 36.27
CA PRO A 151 -11.45 -38.19 35.22
C PRO A 151 -12.14 -38.20 33.86
N GLU A 152 -12.08 -37.07 33.14
CA GLU A 152 -12.57 -36.94 31.77
C GLU A 152 -11.88 -37.95 30.85
N THR A 153 -12.56 -39.03 30.51
CA THR A 153 -12.21 -39.86 29.35
C THR A 153 -12.47 -39.06 28.08
N LYS A 154 -11.42 -38.45 27.52
CA LYS A 154 -11.47 -37.75 26.23
C LYS A 154 -12.07 -38.65 25.13
N PRO A 155 -13.10 -38.21 24.41
CA PRO A 155 -13.68 -38.99 23.33
C PRO A 155 -12.83 -38.92 22.05
N GLY A 156 -12.32 -40.08 21.64
CA GLY A 156 -12.27 -40.48 20.22
C GLY A 156 -11.28 -39.78 19.30
N PHE A 157 -10.01 -40.19 19.33
CA PHE A 157 -9.19 -40.20 18.12
C PHE A 157 -9.75 -41.26 17.15
N ARG A 158 -10.66 -40.84 16.25
CA ARG A 158 -11.00 -41.67 15.08
C ARG A 158 -9.86 -41.55 14.08
N LEU A 159 -9.02 -42.57 14.02
CA LEU A 159 -8.11 -42.79 12.89
C LEU A 159 -8.97 -43.10 11.65
N THR A 160 -8.98 -42.22 10.66
CA THR A 160 -9.53 -42.52 9.34
C THR A 160 -8.59 -43.49 8.60
N PRO A 161 -9.07 -44.61 8.06
CA PRO A 161 -8.23 -45.47 7.22
C PRO A 161 -8.01 -44.82 5.86
N HIS A 162 -6.76 -44.88 5.39
CA HIS A 162 -6.37 -44.45 4.04
C HIS A 162 -7.06 -45.30 2.96
N PRO A 163 -7.42 -44.71 1.80
CA PRO A 163 -7.92 -45.48 0.67
C PRO A 163 -6.77 -46.22 -0.02
N GLY A 164 -6.94 -47.53 -0.19
CA GLY A 164 -6.19 -48.37 -1.12
C GLY A 164 -7.13 -48.90 -2.20
#